data_AF-C7GQL9-F1
#
_entry.id   AF-C7GQL9-F1
#
_cell.length_a   1.000
_cell.length_b   1.000
_cell.length_c   1.000
_cell.angle_alpha   90.00
_cell.angle_beta   90.00
_cell.angle_gamma   90.00
#
_symmetry.space_group_name_H-M   'P 1'
#
loop_
_entity.id
_entity.type
_entity.pdbx_description
1 polymer ?
#
loop_
_entity_poly.entity_id
_entity_poly.type
_entity_poly.pdbx_seq_one_letter_code
_entity_poly.pdbx_strand_id
1 'polypeptide(L)'
;MQPHLDNNSNNDDVKLDTLGEQNVLSSAENITLPEDTFKSYMTYLLYEMAHYKPMIFSFLALSVSILIVVIFHNVKACDVVFGFSIFVTSILFLSTLIPFNVYISDEGFRIKLLLEVITHRPAVKGKEWRAITDNMNQYLLDNGLWSTRYYFYSSERCYKFFRFLVKEKPPGVNVNSSVKDATSTQIDAPANEASNEVIKCFSFSSDPIFEAYFVKAVEVEKQAQQEYWRKQYPDADIP
;
A
#
# COMPACT_ATOMS: atom_id res chain seq x y z
N MET A 1 -27.66 56.76 1.96
CA MET A 1 -26.28 56.24 2.20
C MET A 1 -26.44 54.77 2.51
N GLN A 2 -26.08 53.91 1.56
CA GLN A 2 -26.30 52.46 1.59
C GLN A 2 -24.91 51.82 1.64
N PRO A 3 -24.64 50.87 2.56
CA PRO A 3 -23.32 50.25 2.63
C PRO A 3 -23.24 49.11 1.61
N HIS A 4 -22.21 49.16 0.78
CA HIS A 4 -21.79 48.07 -0.09
C HIS A 4 -21.31 46.90 0.76
N LEU A 5 -21.95 45.74 0.61
CA LEU A 5 -21.58 44.47 1.22
C LEU A 5 -20.48 43.80 0.40
N ASP A 6 -19.52 43.25 1.14
CA ASP A 6 -18.32 42.54 0.69
C ASP A 6 -18.63 41.38 -0.26
N ASN A 7 -18.15 41.49 -1.50
CA ASN A 7 -18.16 40.41 -2.50
C ASN A 7 -16.76 39.80 -2.70
N ASN A 8 -15.80 40.15 -1.84
CA ASN A 8 -14.39 39.79 -2.07
C ASN A 8 -13.99 38.43 -1.49
N SER A 9 -14.62 37.98 -0.39
CA SER A 9 -14.28 36.70 0.27
C SER A 9 -14.48 35.48 -0.64
N ASN A 10 -15.62 35.38 -1.32
CA ASN A 10 -15.92 34.23 -2.18
C ASN A 10 -14.98 34.11 -3.38
N ASN A 11 -14.44 35.22 -3.88
CA ASN A 11 -13.58 35.21 -5.07
C ASN A 11 -12.14 34.84 -4.72
N ASP A 12 -11.69 35.20 -3.51
CA ASP A 12 -10.36 34.88 -3.02
C ASP A 12 -10.25 33.38 -2.65
N ASP A 13 -11.30 32.79 -2.06
CA ASP A 13 -11.37 31.35 -1.76
C ASP A 13 -11.38 30.50 -3.03
N VAL A 14 -12.23 30.86 -4.00
CA VAL A 14 -12.33 30.15 -5.29
C VAL A 14 -11.01 30.22 -6.07
N LYS A 15 -10.32 31.37 -6.01
CA LYS A 15 -9.03 31.59 -6.70
C LYS A 15 -7.87 30.86 -6.02
N LEU A 16 -7.91 30.72 -4.69
CA LEU A 16 -6.92 29.97 -3.93
C LEU A 16 -7.06 28.46 -4.20
N ASP A 17 -8.29 27.95 -4.26
CA ASP A 17 -8.57 26.56 -4.58
C ASP A 17 -8.19 26.22 -6.03
N THR A 18 -8.45 27.11 -6.99
CA THR A 18 -8.02 26.88 -8.39
C THR A 18 -6.51 26.92 -8.55
N LEU A 19 -5.79 27.76 -7.82
CA LEU A 19 -4.32 27.79 -7.82
C LEU A 19 -3.71 26.54 -7.17
N GLY A 20 -4.31 26.06 -6.07
CA GLY A 20 -3.93 24.81 -5.42
C GLY A 20 -4.15 23.62 -6.35
N GLU A 21 -5.33 23.51 -6.94
CA GLU A 21 -5.70 22.45 -7.88
C GLU A 21 -4.79 22.46 -9.12
N GLN A 22 -4.46 23.63 -9.67
CA GLN A 22 -3.60 23.74 -10.85
C GLN A 22 -2.11 23.46 -10.56
N ASN A 23 -1.62 23.82 -9.37
CA ASN A 23 -0.27 23.44 -8.95
C ASN A 23 -0.16 21.93 -8.70
N VAL A 24 -1.17 21.32 -8.08
CA VAL A 24 -1.26 19.85 -7.92
C VAL A 24 -1.39 19.16 -9.28
N LEU A 25 -2.13 19.74 -10.23
CA LEU A 25 -2.25 19.25 -11.60
C LEU A 25 -0.88 19.18 -12.30
N SER A 26 -0.10 20.27 -12.18
CA SER A 26 1.20 20.43 -12.81
C SER A 26 2.27 19.55 -12.14
N SER A 27 2.21 19.41 -10.81
CA SER A 27 3.08 18.52 -10.05
C SER A 27 2.68 17.06 -10.12
N ALA A 28 1.46 16.72 -10.52
CA ALA A 28 1.10 15.32 -10.78
C ALA A 28 1.53 14.89 -12.19
N GLU A 29 1.54 15.82 -13.15
CA GLU A 29 1.91 15.54 -14.55
C GLU A 29 3.43 15.33 -14.74
N ASN A 30 4.26 15.97 -13.92
CA ASN A 30 5.71 15.78 -13.96
C ASN A 30 6.22 14.57 -13.13
N ILE A 31 5.37 13.94 -12.32
CA ILE A 31 5.72 12.76 -11.52
C ILE A 31 5.68 11.53 -12.42
N THR A 32 6.83 10.86 -12.55
CA THR A 32 6.98 9.61 -13.30
C THR A 32 6.82 8.40 -12.39
N LEU A 33 5.75 7.63 -12.57
CA LEU A 33 5.55 6.38 -11.84
C LEU A 33 6.20 5.20 -12.58
N PRO A 34 6.37 4.03 -11.92
CA PRO A 34 6.89 2.83 -12.58
C PRO A 34 6.08 2.44 -13.81
N GLU A 35 4.75 2.60 -13.77
CA GLU A 35 3.86 2.34 -14.90
C GLU A 35 4.19 3.16 -16.15
N ASP A 36 4.72 4.38 -16.01
CA ASP A 36 5.12 5.20 -17.16
C ASP A 36 6.53 4.86 -17.66
N THR A 37 7.35 4.25 -16.79
CA THR A 37 8.75 3.93 -17.08
C THR A 37 8.90 2.55 -17.73
N PHE A 38 8.15 1.56 -17.23
CA PHE A 38 8.26 0.18 -17.67
C PHE A 38 7.24 -0.13 -18.78
N LYS A 39 7.72 -0.71 -19.88
CA LYS A 39 6.87 -1.11 -21.01
C LYS A 39 5.79 -2.14 -20.65
N SER A 40 6.03 -2.93 -19.60
CA SER A 40 5.09 -3.94 -19.12
C SER A 40 5.28 -4.20 -17.63
N TYR A 41 4.22 -4.69 -17.00
CA TYR A 41 4.27 -5.12 -15.61
C TYR A 41 5.32 -6.22 -15.36
N MET A 42 5.54 -7.11 -16.33
CA MET A 42 6.55 -8.19 -16.21
C MET A 42 7.98 -7.64 -16.22
N THR A 43 8.25 -6.62 -17.03
CA THR A 43 9.56 -5.94 -17.05
C THR A 43 9.85 -5.27 -15.71
N TYR A 44 8.84 -4.59 -15.16
CA TYR A 44 8.90 -4.03 -13.80
C TYR A 44 9.18 -5.13 -12.76
N LEU A 45 8.44 -6.25 -12.81
CA LEU A 45 8.57 -7.29 -11.81
C LEU A 45 9.95 -7.95 -11.86
N LEU A 46 10.49 -8.20 -13.06
CA LEU A 46 11.86 -8.71 -13.23
C LEU A 46 12.91 -7.71 -12.72
N TYR A 47 12.69 -6.41 -12.94
CA TYR A 47 13.57 -5.37 -12.41
C TYR A 47 13.61 -5.38 -10.88
N GLU A 48 12.45 -5.44 -10.22
CA GLU A 48 12.36 -5.51 -8.76
C GLU A 48 12.99 -6.80 -8.20
N MET A 49 12.70 -7.94 -8.85
CA MET A 49 13.32 -9.23 -8.53
C MET A 49 14.85 -9.16 -8.60
N ALA A 50 15.39 -8.51 -9.63
CA ALA A 50 16.83 -8.34 -9.83
C ALA A 50 17.48 -7.37 -8.83
N HIS A 51 16.71 -6.53 -8.13
CA HIS A 51 17.20 -5.63 -7.09
C HIS A 51 16.96 -6.17 -5.66
N TYR A 52 16.19 -7.25 -5.53
CA TYR A 52 15.96 -7.91 -4.26
C TYR A 52 17.12 -8.86 -3.91
N LYS A 53 18.03 -8.38 -3.05
CA LYS A 53 19.29 -9.08 -2.71
C LYS A 53 19.13 -10.56 -2.35
N PRO A 54 18.17 -10.99 -1.49
CA PRO A 54 18.02 -12.40 -1.14
C PRO A 54 17.71 -13.27 -2.35
N MET A 55 16.90 -12.77 -3.30
CA MET A 55 16.58 -13.50 -4.52
C MET A 55 17.80 -13.65 -5.44
N ILE A 56 18.64 -12.62 -5.57
CA ILE A 56 19.88 -12.70 -6.35
C ILE A 56 20.80 -13.79 -5.79
N PHE A 57 21.01 -13.82 -4.47
CA PHE A 57 21.84 -14.84 -3.83
C PHE A 57 21.26 -16.24 -4.00
N SER A 58 19.96 -16.41 -3.80
CA SER A 58 19.28 -17.69 -4.00
C SER A 58 19.35 -18.18 -5.44
N PHE A 59 19.15 -17.28 -6.42
CA PHE A 59 19.26 -17.60 -7.84
C PHE A 59 20.70 -17.99 -8.23
N LEU A 60 21.69 -17.24 -7.74
CA LEU A 60 23.10 -17.56 -7.95
C LEU A 60 23.45 -18.93 -7.36
N ALA A 61 23.02 -19.21 -6.13
CA ALA A 61 23.24 -20.51 -5.49
C ALA A 61 22.63 -21.66 -6.27
N LEU A 62 21.38 -21.51 -6.74
CA LEU A 62 20.70 -22.49 -7.58
C LEU A 62 21.47 -22.72 -8.90
N SER A 63 21.93 -21.65 -9.55
CA SER A 63 22.69 -21.75 -10.81
C SER A 63 24.01 -22.51 -10.62
N VAL A 64 24.72 -22.26 -9.51
CA VAL A 64 25.97 -22.95 -9.16
C VAL A 64 25.71 -24.42 -8.86
N SER A 65 24.66 -24.73 -8.09
CA SER A 65 24.26 -26.12 -7.81
C SER A 65 23.98 -26.89 -9.10
N ILE A 66 23.21 -26.32 -10.03
CA ILE A 66 22.93 -26.93 -11.33
C ILE A 66 24.21 -27.14 -12.13
N LEU A 67 25.11 -26.14 -12.17
CA LEU A 67 26.38 -26.24 -12.90
C LEU A 67 27.25 -27.38 -12.35
N ILE A 68 27.33 -27.52 -11.02
CA ILE A 68 28.05 -28.62 -10.37
C ILE A 68 27.47 -29.96 -10.81
N VAL A 69 26.13 -30.12 -10.83
CA VAL A 69 25.50 -31.37 -11.29
C VAL A 69 25.85 -31.68 -12.76
N VAL A 70 25.81 -30.67 -13.63
CA VAL A 70 26.15 -30.85 -15.05
C VAL A 70 27.61 -31.28 -15.22
N ILE A 71 28.54 -30.69 -14.48
CA ILE A 71 29.98 -31.02 -14.57
C ILE A 71 30.24 -32.42 -14.02
N PHE A 72 29.63 -32.78 -12.89
CA PHE A 72 29.91 -34.03 -12.18
C PHE A 72 28.92 -35.17 -12.49
N HIS A 73 28.10 -35.04 -13.54
CA HIS A 73 27.04 -36.02 -13.90
C HIS A 73 27.55 -37.46 -14.12
N ASN A 74 28.84 -37.64 -14.39
CA ASN A 74 29.44 -38.96 -14.58
C ASN A 74 29.75 -39.68 -13.25
N VAL A 75 29.68 -38.99 -12.11
CA VAL A 75 29.98 -39.51 -10.78
C VAL A 75 28.69 -39.97 -10.10
N LYS A 76 28.20 -41.15 -10.49
CA LYS A 76 26.94 -41.74 -9.98
C LYS A 76 26.85 -41.87 -8.47
N ALA A 77 27.99 -41.96 -7.78
CA ALA A 77 28.05 -42.06 -6.33
C ALA A 77 27.45 -40.84 -5.59
N CYS A 78 27.31 -39.70 -6.28
CA CYS A 78 26.86 -38.45 -5.68
C CYS A 78 25.48 -37.97 -6.17
N ASP A 79 24.78 -38.75 -7.00
CA ASP A 79 23.48 -38.34 -7.59
C ASP A 79 22.45 -37.95 -6.52
N VAL A 80 22.37 -38.71 -5.43
CA VAL A 80 21.46 -38.43 -4.31
C VAL A 80 21.82 -37.11 -3.61
N VAL A 81 23.12 -36.84 -3.43
CA VAL A 81 23.62 -35.61 -2.79
C VAL A 81 23.34 -34.39 -3.68
N PHE A 82 23.54 -34.51 -4.98
CA PHE A 82 23.24 -33.48 -5.96
C PHE A 82 21.75 -33.18 -6.06
N GLY A 83 20.91 -34.23 -6.10
CA GLY A 83 19.45 -34.08 -6.07
C GLY A 83 18.98 -33.37 -4.80
N PHE A 84 19.52 -33.75 -3.63
CA PHE A 84 19.21 -33.08 -2.37
C PHE A 84 19.67 -31.62 -2.36
N SER A 85 20.87 -31.32 -2.87
CA SER A 85 21.36 -29.94 -2.98
C SER A 85 20.45 -29.07 -3.84
N ILE A 86 20.05 -29.52 -5.03
CA ILE A 86 19.14 -28.78 -5.91
C ILE A 86 17.80 -28.57 -5.22
N PHE A 87 17.28 -29.61 -4.57
CA PHE A 87 16.02 -29.53 -3.83
C PHE A 87 16.08 -28.46 -2.74
N VAL A 88 17.11 -28.48 -1.89
CA VAL A 88 17.31 -27.46 -0.84
C VAL A 88 17.43 -26.06 -1.45
N THR A 89 18.25 -25.86 -2.47
CA THR A 89 18.39 -24.53 -3.11
C THR A 89 17.10 -24.05 -3.78
N SER A 90 16.29 -24.96 -4.33
CA SER A 90 14.98 -24.65 -4.90
C SER A 90 14.01 -24.21 -3.81
N ILE A 91 13.98 -24.90 -2.67
CA ILE A 91 13.17 -24.51 -1.52
C ILE A 91 13.59 -23.14 -0.98
N LEU A 92 14.90 -22.85 -0.90
CA LEU A 92 15.41 -21.54 -0.50
C LEU A 92 15.01 -20.44 -1.51
N PHE A 93 15.06 -20.73 -2.81
CA PHE A 93 14.59 -19.79 -3.82
C PHE A 93 13.09 -19.51 -3.67
N LEU A 94 12.27 -20.55 -3.53
CA LEU A 94 10.83 -20.41 -3.31
C LEU A 94 10.51 -19.67 -2.00
N SER A 95 11.26 -19.92 -0.93
CA SER A 95 11.04 -19.23 0.35
C SER A 95 11.34 -17.74 0.25
N THR A 96 12.25 -17.29 -0.63
CA THR A 96 12.48 -15.86 -0.91
C THR A 96 11.37 -15.19 -1.71
N LEU A 97 10.51 -15.95 -2.40
CA LEU A 97 9.35 -15.40 -3.10
C LEU A 97 8.25 -14.97 -2.13
N ILE A 98 8.16 -15.61 -0.96
CA ILE A 98 7.17 -15.28 0.07
C ILE A 98 7.36 -13.84 0.57
N PRO A 99 8.51 -13.43 1.16
CA PRO A 99 8.69 -12.09 1.67
C PRO A 99 8.66 -11.02 0.58
N PHE A 100 8.99 -11.37 -0.68
CA PHE A 100 8.85 -10.46 -1.82
C PHE A 100 7.38 -10.14 -2.14
N ASN A 101 6.47 -11.10 -1.93
CA ASN A 101 5.03 -10.90 -2.14
C ASN A 101 4.30 -10.43 -0.87
N VAL A 102 4.90 -10.56 0.31
CA VAL A 102 4.32 -10.06 1.56
C VAL A 102 4.39 -8.54 1.55
N TYR A 103 3.22 -7.92 1.76
CA TYR A 103 3.13 -6.47 1.89
C TYR A 103 3.94 -5.96 3.08
N ILE A 104 4.44 -4.74 2.96
CA ILE A 104 5.12 -4.06 4.06
C ILE A 104 4.08 -3.80 5.15
N SER A 105 4.17 -4.56 6.25
CA SER A 105 3.26 -4.46 7.42
C SER A 105 3.77 -3.45 8.46
N ASP A 106 4.77 -2.63 8.11
CA ASP A 106 5.33 -1.61 8.98
C ASP A 106 4.26 -0.57 9.37
N GLU A 107 4.12 -0.33 10.67
CA GLU A 107 3.12 0.60 11.21
C GLU A 107 3.44 2.04 10.80
N GLY A 108 4.72 2.44 10.78
CA GLY A 108 5.15 3.76 10.33
C GLY A 108 4.79 4.03 8.88
N PHE A 109 4.99 3.06 8.00
CA PHE A 109 4.55 3.09 6.61
C PHE A 109 3.02 3.29 6.49
N ARG A 110 2.24 2.56 7.29
CA ARG A 110 0.77 2.69 7.28
C ARG A 110 0.34 4.08 7.78
N ILE A 111 0.91 4.57 8.88
CA ILE A 111 0.64 5.93 9.40
C ILE A 111 1.00 6.98 8.34
N LYS A 112 2.16 6.84 7.70
CA LYS A 112 2.61 7.75 6.65
C LYS A 112 1.62 7.80 5.49
N LEU A 113 1.15 6.64 5.02
CA LEU A 113 0.11 6.57 3.98
C LEU A 113 -1.17 7.31 4.39
N LEU A 114 -1.65 7.09 5.62
CA LEU A 114 -2.85 7.77 6.13
C LEU A 114 -2.65 9.28 6.19
N LEU A 115 -1.48 9.75 6.60
CA LEU A 115 -1.16 11.16 6.65
C LEU A 115 -1.10 11.79 5.25
N GLU A 116 -0.51 11.10 4.28
CA GLU A 116 -0.50 11.55 2.88
C GLU A 116 -1.93 11.67 2.32
N VAL A 117 -2.81 10.72 2.63
CA VAL A 117 -4.24 10.76 2.25
C VAL A 117 -4.97 11.93 2.91
N ILE A 118 -4.76 12.18 4.20
CA ILE A 118 -5.35 13.32 4.92
C ILE A 118 -4.90 14.65 4.30
N THR A 119 -3.62 14.73 3.93
CA THR A 119 -3.01 15.97 3.45
C THR A 119 -3.44 16.30 2.03
N HIS A 120 -3.45 15.32 1.13
CA HIS A 120 -3.75 15.53 -0.28
C HIS A 120 -5.24 15.41 -0.62
N ARG A 121 -6.07 14.88 0.27
CA ARG A 121 -7.54 14.72 0.10
C ARG A 121 -7.92 14.09 -1.25
N PRO A 122 -7.43 12.87 -1.55
CA PRO A 122 -7.55 12.30 -2.89
C PRO A 122 -8.99 11.84 -3.21
N ALA A 123 -9.45 12.11 -4.43
CA ALA A 123 -10.69 11.51 -4.98
C ALA A 123 -10.41 10.13 -5.64
N VAL A 124 -11.45 9.33 -5.95
CA VAL A 124 -11.31 7.93 -6.48
C VAL A 124 -10.38 7.83 -7.70
N LYS A 125 -10.44 8.82 -8.59
CA LYS A 125 -9.59 8.92 -9.79
C LYS A 125 -8.75 10.19 -9.79
N GLY A 126 -8.55 10.72 -8.59
CA GLY A 126 -7.82 11.95 -8.36
C GLY A 126 -6.36 11.82 -8.78
N LYS A 127 -5.80 12.89 -9.38
CA LYS A 127 -4.38 12.97 -9.70
C LYS A 127 -3.51 12.98 -8.43
N GLU A 128 -4.12 13.28 -7.29
CA GLU A 128 -3.52 13.26 -5.96
C GLU A 128 -2.96 11.88 -5.61
N TRP A 129 -3.61 10.78 -6.05
CA TRP A 129 -3.08 9.43 -5.82
C TRP A 129 -1.73 9.22 -6.49
N ARG A 130 -1.44 9.91 -7.59
CA ARG A 130 -0.12 9.84 -8.24
C ARG A 130 0.95 10.48 -7.34
N ALA A 131 0.68 11.65 -6.78
CA ALA A 131 1.58 12.32 -5.83
C ALA A 131 1.77 11.51 -4.54
N ILE A 132 0.69 10.98 -3.97
CA ILE A 132 0.75 10.09 -2.79
C ILE A 132 1.63 8.88 -3.10
N THR A 133 1.46 8.26 -4.26
CA THR A 133 2.21 7.05 -4.64
C THR A 133 3.70 7.33 -4.74
N ASP A 134 4.09 8.44 -5.35
CA ASP A 134 5.48 8.85 -5.47
C ASP A 134 6.10 9.14 -4.09
N ASN A 135 5.39 9.92 -3.26
CA ASN A 135 5.82 10.21 -1.88
C ASN A 135 6.01 8.92 -1.06
N MET A 136 5.10 7.96 -1.19
CA MET A 136 5.18 6.68 -0.49
C MET A 136 6.34 5.82 -0.99
N ASN A 137 6.54 5.75 -2.31
CA ASN A 137 7.66 5.03 -2.90
C ASN A 137 9.01 5.64 -2.49
N GLN A 138 9.10 6.97 -2.45
CA GLN A 138 10.28 7.66 -1.96
C GLN A 138 10.52 7.38 -0.47
N TYR A 139 9.48 7.46 0.37
CA TYR A 139 9.57 7.15 1.79
C TYR A 139 10.11 5.73 2.04
N LEU A 140 9.65 4.74 1.28
CA LEU A 140 10.11 3.36 1.42
C LEU A 140 11.59 3.19 1.06
N LEU A 141 12.06 3.87 0.02
CA LEU A 141 13.48 3.88 -0.33
C LEU A 141 14.31 4.56 0.75
N ASP A 142 13.90 5.76 1.19
CA ASP A 142 14.67 6.60 2.12
C ASP A 142 14.80 5.93 3.50
N ASN A 143 13.81 5.13 3.90
CA ASN A 143 13.83 4.36 5.15
C ASN A 143 14.42 2.95 4.99
N GLY A 144 14.89 2.57 3.80
CA GLY A 144 15.45 1.24 3.52
C GLY A 144 14.45 0.08 3.65
N LEU A 145 13.16 0.38 3.65
CA LEU A 145 12.07 -0.60 3.69
C LEU A 145 11.85 -1.29 2.33
N TRP A 146 12.27 -0.62 1.25
CA TRP A 146 12.29 -1.17 -0.10
C TRP A 146 13.60 -0.84 -0.82
N SER A 147 14.01 -1.70 -1.76
CA SER A 147 15.33 -1.57 -2.43
C SER A 147 15.33 -0.57 -3.58
N THR A 148 14.16 -0.13 -4.05
CA THR A 148 13.97 0.74 -5.22
C THR A 148 12.92 1.82 -4.93
N ARG A 149 12.71 2.75 -5.88
CA ARG A 149 11.59 3.72 -5.82
C ARG A 149 10.29 3.19 -6.43
N TYR A 150 10.15 1.88 -6.62
CA TYR A 150 9.07 1.36 -7.48
C TYR A 150 8.10 0.41 -6.78
N TYR A 151 8.08 0.37 -5.44
CA TYR A 151 7.21 -0.52 -4.66
C TYR A 151 5.75 -0.54 -5.16
N PHE A 152 5.11 0.64 -5.22
CA PHE A 152 3.83 0.79 -5.89
C PHE A 152 4.04 1.06 -7.37
N TYR A 153 3.70 0.07 -8.18
CA TYR A 153 3.75 0.15 -9.64
C TYR A 153 2.91 1.30 -10.22
N SER A 154 1.72 1.55 -9.65
CA SER A 154 0.76 2.54 -10.12
C SER A 154 -0.03 3.19 -8.98
N SER A 155 -0.62 4.34 -9.26
CA SER A 155 -1.51 5.03 -8.32
C SER A 155 -2.73 4.20 -7.94
N GLU A 156 -3.26 3.40 -8.88
CA GLU A 156 -4.35 2.47 -8.61
C GLU A 156 -3.95 1.39 -7.59
N ARG A 157 -2.70 0.93 -7.62
CA ARG A 157 -2.19 -0.07 -6.66
C ARG A 157 -2.05 0.51 -5.27
N CYS A 158 -1.56 1.74 -5.15
CA CYS A 158 -1.53 2.47 -3.88
C CYS A 158 -2.96 2.66 -3.32
N TYR A 159 -3.90 3.07 -4.16
CA TYR A 159 -5.30 3.23 -3.76
C TYR A 159 -5.94 1.89 -3.32
N LYS A 160 -5.71 0.81 -4.07
CA LYS A 160 -6.18 -0.54 -3.69
C LYS A 160 -5.63 -0.96 -2.33
N PHE A 161 -4.37 -0.66 -2.05
CA PHE A 161 -3.77 -0.94 -0.75
C PHE A 161 -4.45 -0.14 0.37
N PHE A 162 -4.69 1.16 0.19
CA PHE A 162 -5.47 1.95 1.14
C PHE A 162 -6.86 1.35 1.38
N ARG A 163 -7.60 0.99 0.31
CA ARG A 163 -8.93 0.36 0.41
C ARG A 163 -8.89 -1.00 1.12
N PHE A 164 -7.80 -1.74 0.97
CA PHE A 164 -7.58 -2.99 1.70
C PHE A 164 -7.42 -2.72 3.21
N LEU A 165 -6.62 -1.73 3.60
CA LEU A 165 -6.52 -1.28 5.00
C LEU A 165 -7.88 -0.88 5.58
N VAL A 166 -8.75 -0.28 4.76
CA VAL A 166 -10.10 0.11 5.19
C VAL A 166 -11.01 -1.11 5.42
N LYS A 167 -10.90 -2.14 4.58
CA LYS A 167 -11.74 -3.34 4.64
C LYS A 167 -11.34 -4.33 5.72
N GLU A 168 -10.05 -4.43 6.04
CA GLU A 168 -9.54 -5.38 7.04
C GLU A 168 -9.86 -4.97 8.48
N LYS A 169 -10.38 -3.76 8.71
CA LYS A 169 -10.86 -3.36 10.03
C LYS A 169 -12.11 -4.18 10.41
N PRO A 170 -12.10 -4.92 11.53
CA PRO A 170 -13.29 -5.65 11.96
C PRO A 170 -14.45 -4.68 12.25
N PRO A 171 -15.69 -5.02 11.86
CA PRO A 171 -16.88 -4.22 12.14
C PRO A 171 -17.19 -4.25 13.64
N GLY A 172 -16.56 -3.34 14.39
CA GLY A 172 -16.73 -3.30 15.85
C GLY A 172 -16.39 -1.97 16.52
N VAL A 173 -15.70 -1.04 15.84
CA VAL A 173 -15.54 0.33 16.35
C VAL A 173 -16.52 1.24 15.63
N ASN A 174 -17.74 1.27 16.15
CA ASN A 174 -18.69 2.32 15.83
C ASN A 174 -18.10 3.65 16.33
N VAL A 175 -17.78 4.55 15.40
CA VAL A 175 -17.26 5.91 15.65
C VAL A 175 -18.30 6.82 16.35
N ASN A 176 -19.52 6.32 16.61
CA ASN A 176 -20.65 7.13 17.09
C ASN A 176 -21.07 6.87 18.55
N SER A 177 -20.32 6.16 19.39
CA SER A 177 -20.68 6.07 20.82
C SER A 177 -19.49 6.37 21.73
N SER A 178 -19.23 7.66 21.92
CA SER A 178 -18.75 8.12 23.22
C SER A 178 -19.92 7.99 24.22
N VAL A 179 -19.57 7.53 25.43
CA VAL A 179 -20.40 7.46 26.65
C VAL A 179 -21.43 6.32 26.69
N LYS A 180 -21.06 5.18 27.29
CA LYS A 180 -21.58 4.69 28.58
C LYS A 180 -21.07 3.28 28.93
N ASP A 181 -20.59 3.20 30.16
CA ASP A 181 -20.61 2.09 31.11
C ASP A 181 -19.73 0.85 30.87
N ALA A 182 -18.71 0.77 31.72
CA ALA A 182 -18.09 -0.45 32.18
C ALA A 182 -19.13 -1.35 32.88
N THR A 183 -19.19 -2.64 32.52
CA THR A 183 -19.42 -3.76 33.45
C THR A 183 -19.04 -5.06 32.75
N SER A 184 -18.33 -5.93 33.49
CA SER A 184 -17.86 -7.27 33.11
C SER A 184 -18.93 -8.22 32.56
N THR A 185 -18.54 -9.25 31.81
CA THR A 185 -18.78 -10.68 32.17
C THR A 185 -18.04 -11.62 31.19
N GLN A 186 -17.27 -12.55 31.77
CA GLN A 186 -16.69 -13.76 31.18
C GLN A 186 -17.76 -14.72 30.63
N ILE A 187 -17.50 -15.36 29.48
CA ILE A 187 -17.99 -16.72 29.19
C ILE A 187 -16.90 -17.49 28.42
N ASP A 188 -16.55 -18.66 28.95
CA ASP A 188 -15.59 -19.65 28.45
C ASP A 188 -16.12 -20.48 27.25
N ALA A 189 -15.20 -20.84 26.34
CA ALA A 189 -14.98 -22.04 25.46
C ALA A 189 -16.15 -23.02 25.08
N PRO A 190 -16.09 -23.82 23.97
CA PRO A 190 -14.88 -24.36 23.31
C PRO A 190 -14.86 -24.52 21.75
N ALA A 191 -13.61 -24.67 21.27
CA ALA A 191 -13.09 -25.37 20.09
C ALA A 191 -14.00 -25.83 18.93
N ASN A 192 -13.73 -25.29 17.73
CA ASN A 192 -13.42 -26.07 16.52
C ASN A 192 -12.93 -25.14 15.38
N GLU A 193 -12.21 -25.76 14.43
CA GLU A 193 -11.94 -25.29 13.07
C GLU A 193 -10.71 -24.39 12.82
N ALA A 194 -9.64 -25.11 12.49
CA ALA A 194 -8.54 -24.73 11.63
C ALA A 194 -8.95 -23.77 10.49
N SER A 195 -8.74 -22.48 10.69
CA SER A 195 -8.69 -21.48 9.61
C SER A 195 -7.84 -20.25 9.94
N ASN A 196 -7.16 -20.24 11.08
CA ASN A 196 -6.53 -19.02 11.63
C ASN A 196 -5.04 -18.84 11.28
N GLU A 197 -4.46 -19.66 10.41
CA GLU A 197 -3.01 -19.59 10.13
C GLU A 197 -2.64 -18.72 8.91
N VAL A 198 -3.62 -18.37 8.06
CA VAL A 198 -3.40 -17.47 6.91
C VAL A 198 -3.74 -16.01 7.24
N ILE A 199 -4.45 -15.76 8.34
CA ILE A 199 -4.90 -14.42 8.77
C ILE A 199 -4.08 -13.95 9.98
N LYS A 200 -2.75 -14.00 9.85
CA LYS A 200 -1.83 -13.39 10.83
C LYS A 200 -0.79 -12.49 10.17
N CYS A 201 -1.15 -11.81 9.07
CA CYS A 201 -0.28 -10.80 8.46
C CYS A 201 -0.61 -9.37 8.89
N PHE A 202 -1.81 -9.14 9.43
CA PHE A 202 -2.27 -7.80 9.80
C PHE A 202 -2.97 -7.84 11.15
N SER A 203 -2.20 -7.90 12.24
CA SER A 203 -2.73 -7.43 13.52
C SER A 203 -2.96 -5.93 13.37
N PHE A 204 -4.23 -5.50 13.35
CA PHE A 204 -4.55 -4.09 13.48
C PHE A 204 -3.93 -3.63 14.80
N SER A 205 -2.97 -2.71 14.71
CA SER A 205 -2.38 -2.12 15.90
C SER A 205 -3.52 -1.53 16.73
N SER A 206 -3.58 -1.88 18.01
CA SER A 206 -4.48 -1.24 18.96
C SER A 206 -3.95 0.14 19.39
N ASP A 207 -3.00 0.72 18.64
CA ASP A 207 -2.49 2.06 18.89
C ASP A 207 -3.62 3.09 18.62
N PRO A 208 -4.06 3.82 19.65
CA PRO A 208 -5.08 4.87 19.50
C PRO A 208 -4.66 5.97 18.51
N ILE A 209 -3.36 6.19 18.29
CA ILE A 209 -2.84 7.20 17.35
C ILE A 209 -3.08 6.74 15.92
N PHE A 210 -2.73 5.49 15.59
CA PHE A 210 -2.99 4.90 14.28
C PHE A 210 -4.47 4.97 13.92
N GLU A 211 -5.32 4.59 14.87
CA GLU A 211 -6.78 4.59 14.73
C GLU A 211 -7.34 5.99 14.45
N ALA A 212 -6.84 7.03 15.15
CA ALA A 212 -7.27 8.41 14.94
C ALA A 212 -6.92 8.92 13.53
N TYR A 213 -5.71 8.63 13.04
CA TYR A 213 -5.33 8.96 11.67
C TYR A 213 -6.14 8.16 10.65
N PHE A 214 -6.41 6.89 10.94
CA PHE A 214 -7.20 6.04 10.06
C PHE A 214 -8.61 6.57 9.88
N VAL A 215 -9.32 6.87 10.98
CA VAL A 215 -10.69 7.43 10.92
C VAL A 215 -10.70 8.74 10.15
N LYS A 216 -9.73 9.62 10.40
CA LYS A 216 -9.62 10.91 9.71
C LYS A 216 -9.34 10.75 8.21
N ALA A 217 -8.46 9.83 7.82
CA ALA A 217 -8.13 9.57 6.43
C ALA A 217 -9.33 9.02 5.65
N VAL A 218 -10.10 8.11 6.24
CA VAL A 218 -11.33 7.56 5.65
C VAL A 218 -12.38 8.65 5.46
N GLU A 219 -12.58 9.51 6.47
CA GLU A 219 -13.54 10.60 6.37
C GLU A 219 -13.16 11.62 5.29
N VAL A 220 -11.89 12.02 5.25
CA VAL A 220 -11.35 12.93 4.22
C VAL A 220 -11.53 12.35 2.82
N GLU A 221 -11.21 11.07 2.63
CA GLU A 221 -11.35 10.41 1.34
C GLU A 221 -12.83 10.35 0.92
N LYS A 222 -13.73 9.97 1.83
CA LYS A 222 -15.18 9.96 1.57
C LYS A 222 -15.71 11.34 1.15
N GLN A 223 -15.31 12.40 1.84
CA GLN A 223 -15.70 13.77 1.51
C GLN A 223 -15.20 14.18 0.13
N ALA A 224 -13.93 13.91 -0.18
CA ALA A 224 -13.34 14.19 -1.49
C ALA A 224 -14.05 13.41 -2.61
N GLN A 225 -14.43 12.16 -2.36
CA GLN A 225 -15.23 11.38 -3.30
C GLN A 225 -16.62 11.98 -3.54
N GLN A 226 -17.33 12.38 -2.48
CA GLN A 226 -18.65 13.01 -2.58
C GLN A 226 -18.58 14.31 -3.37
N GLU A 227 -17.58 15.15 -3.12
CA GLU A 227 -17.37 16.39 -3.86
C GLU A 227 -17.09 16.12 -5.34
N TYR A 228 -16.22 15.15 -5.64
CA TYR A 228 -15.91 14.73 -7.00
C TYR A 228 -17.18 14.30 -7.77
N TRP A 229 -18.02 13.45 -7.17
CA TRP A 229 -19.24 12.98 -7.82
C TRP A 229 -20.30 14.08 -7.95
N ARG A 230 -20.40 14.99 -6.98
CA ARG A 230 -21.30 16.16 -7.05
C ARG A 230 -20.91 17.09 -8.20
N LYS A 231 -19.62 17.31 -8.43
CA LYS A 231 -19.12 18.08 -9.59
C LYS A 231 -19.45 17.37 -10.91
N GLN A 232 -19.33 16.04 -10.96
CA GLN A 232 -19.56 15.26 -12.17
C GLN A 232 -21.05 15.03 -12.51
N TYR A 233 -21.90 14.96 -11.49
CA TYR A 233 -23.34 14.70 -11.60
C TYR A 233 -24.13 15.65 -10.68
N PRO A 234 -24.26 16.93 -11.06
CA PRO A 234 -24.89 17.95 -10.20
C PRO A 234 -26.39 17.70 -9.96
N ASP A 235 -27.06 17.01 -10.88
CA ASP A 235 -28.51 16.74 -10.83
C ASP A 235 -28.86 15.38 -10.21
N ALA A 236 -27.85 14.59 -9.83
CA ALA A 236 -28.06 13.33 -9.12
C ALA A 236 -28.19 13.61 -7.62
N ASP A 237 -29.26 13.12 -7.00
CA ASP A 237 -29.45 13.21 -5.55
C ASP A 237 -28.50 12.20 -4.87
N ILE A 238 -27.25 12.61 -4.68
CA ILE A 238 -26.17 11.78 -4.12
C ILE A 238 -26.28 11.79 -2.58
N PRO A 239 -26.35 10.62 -1.91
CA PRO A 239 -26.44 10.51 -0.46
C PRO A 239 -25.17 10.88 0.32
#